data_AF-A0A562NM80-F1
#
_entry.id   AF-A0A562NM80-F1
#
_cell.length_a   1.000
_cell.length_b   1.000
_cell.length_c   1.000
_cell.angle_alpha   90.00
_cell.angle_beta   90.00
_cell.angle_gamma   90.00
#
_symmetry.space_group_name_H-M   'P 1'
#
loop_
_entity.id
_entity.type
_entity.pdbx_description
1 polymer ?
#
loop_
_entity_poly.entity_id
_entity_poly.type
_entity_poly.pdbx_seq_one_letter_code
_entity_poly.pdbx_strand_id
1 'polypeptide(L)'
;MSELDNILAAAIRLAEASSSCAKNAWLGDIAVTYKADGSSLTEADLSIEATWRDRIRQQFPAHGILGEEYGSDTGTSAFTWVLDPIDGTRQFGTGLLNFASLIGVCRDGSPIVGIIDLPLMDARYIAAEGRGTMFDGRSVRSSRQREIQTARISLANPESFTGDAA
;
A
#
# COMPACT_ATOMS: atom_id res chain seq x y z
N MET A 1 -9.60 2.88 23.81
CA MET A 1 -8.79 2.50 22.63
C MET A 1 -7.54 3.34 22.66
N SER A 2 -6.37 2.74 22.42
CA SER A 2 -5.16 3.55 22.20
C SER A 2 -5.25 4.30 20.87
N GLU A 3 -4.43 5.35 20.71
CA GLU A 3 -4.31 6.06 19.44
C GLU A 3 -3.89 5.11 18.30
N LEU A 4 -2.97 4.18 18.58
CA LEU A 4 -2.56 3.13 17.65
C LEU A 4 -3.74 2.25 17.22
N ASP A 5 -4.60 1.82 18.16
CA ASP A 5 -5.77 0.99 17.82
C ASP A 5 -6.76 1.76 16.94
N ASN A 6 -6.92 3.07 17.16
CA ASN A 6 -7.79 3.92 16.35
C ASN A 6 -7.25 4.12 14.93
N ILE A 7 -5.95 4.37 14.80
CA ILE A 7 -5.25 4.50 13.51
C ILE A 7 -5.31 3.18 12.75
N LEU A 8 -5.00 2.05 13.41
CA LEU A 8 -5.06 0.73 12.80
C LEU A 8 -6.48 0.40 12.30
N ALA A 9 -7.50 0.65 13.13
CA ALA A 9 -8.88 0.42 12.73
C ALA A 9 -9.30 1.29 11.54
N ALA A 10 -8.82 2.54 11.46
CA ALA A 10 -9.07 3.40 10.31
C ALA A 10 -8.35 2.89 9.05
N ALA A 11 -7.08 2.51 9.15
CA ALA A 11 -6.33 1.95 8.03
C ALA A 11 -7.01 0.69 7.46
N ILE A 12 -7.53 -0.19 8.32
CA ILE A 12 -8.29 -1.37 7.88
C ILE A 12 -9.56 -0.96 7.11
N ARG A 13 -10.33 0.02 7.61
CA ARG A 13 -11.53 0.52 6.91
C ARG A 13 -11.20 1.17 5.56
N LEU A 14 -10.03 1.79 5.42
CA LEU A 14 -9.56 2.34 4.15
C LEU A 14 -9.24 1.24 3.15
N ALA A 15 -8.52 0.20 3.58
CA ALA A 15 -8.22 -0.98 2.76
C ALA A 15 -9.51 -1.70 2.32
N GLU A 16 -10.46 -1.88 3.23
CA GLU A 16 -11.77 -2.46 2.90
C GLU A 16 -12.53 -1.65 1.84
N ALA A 17 -12.45 -0.31 1.92
CA ALA A 17 -13.11 0.57 0.97
C ALA A 17 -12.46 0.53 -0.43
N SER A 18 -11.14 0.43 -0.52
CA SER A 18 -10.43 0.37 -1.80
C SER A 18 -10.52 -1.00 -2.47
N SER A 19 -10.57 -2.08 -1.70
CA SER A 19 -10.51 -3.45 -2.22
C SER A 19 -11.57 -3.73 -3.29
N SER A 20 -12.82 -3.33 -3.04
CA SER A 20 -13.90 -3.46 -4.04
C SER A 20 -13.71 -2.54 -5.25
N CYS A 21 -13.20 -1.32 -5.05
CA CYS A 21 -12.96 -0.37 -6.13
C CYS A 21 -11.87 -0.90 -7.08
N ALA A 22 -10.74 -1.33 -6.53
CA ALA A 22 -9.62 -1.89 -7.28
C ALA A 22 -10.01 -3.17 -8.02
N LYS A 23 -10.73 -4.09 -7.35
CA LYS A 23 -11.22 -5.33 -7.96
C LYS A 23 -12.18 -5.08 -9.12
N ASN A 24 -13.13 -4.15 -8.96
CA ASN A 24 -14.09 -3.82 -10.01
C ASN A 24 -13.43 -3.11 -11.19
N ALA A 25 -12.50 -2.20 -10.93
CA ALA A 25 -11.74 -1.53 -11.98
C ALA A 25 -10.91 -2.53 -12.79
N TRP A 26 -10.27 -3.50 -12.13
CA TRP A 26 -9.50 -4.54 -12.80
C TRP A 26 -10.38 -5.49 -13.65
N LEU A 27 -11.60 -5.81 -13.19
CA LEU A 27 -12.54 -6.65 -13.94
C LEU A 27 -13.20 -5.93 -15.13
N GLY A 28 -13.12 -4.60 -15.17
CA GLY A 28 -13.68 -3.76 -16.24
C GLY A 28 -12.70 -3.50 -17.38
N ASP A 29 -13.03 -2.51 -18.20
CA ASP A 29 -12.12 -2.00 -19.23
C ASP A 29 -11.07 -1.09 -18.58
N ILE A 30 -9.84 -1.60 -18.45
CA ILE A 30 -8.75 -0.88 -17.80
C ILE A 30 -8.20 0.20 -18.75
N ALA A 31 -8.50 1.46 -18.46
CA ALA A 31 -7.93 2.61 -19.14
C ALA A 31 -6.63 3.04 -18.44
N VAL A 32 -5.49 2.84 -19.12
CA VAL A 32 -4.17 3.26 -18.63
C VAL A 32 -3.76 4.57 -19.28
N THR A 33 -3.36 5.52 -18.44
CA THR A 33 -2.70 6.77 -18.82
C THR A 33 -1.27 6.77 -18.30
N TYR A 34 -0.46 7.76 -18.71
CA TYR A 34 0.95 7.84 -18.32
C TYR A 34 1.26 9.22 -17.75
N LYS A 35 1.99 9.26 -16.62
CA LYS A 35 2.55 10.48 -16.05
C LYS A 35 3.72 10.97 -16.92
N ALA A 36 4.19 12.20 -16.67
CA ALA A 36 5.26 12.82 -17.46
C ALA A 36 6.59 12.03 -17.43
N ASP A 37 6.83 11.27 -16.37
CA ASP A 37 8.01 10.41 -16.19
C ASP A 37 7.84 9.00 -16.79
N GLY A 38 6.69 8.70 -17.40
CA GLY A 38 6.39 7.41 -18.03
C GLY A 38 5.81 6.35 -17.08
N SER A 39 5.59 6.66 -15.81
CA SER A 39 4.85 5.77 -14.90
C SER A 39 3.37 5.67 -15.31
N SER A 40 2.77 4.50 -15.10
CA SER A 40 1.37 4.23 -15.46
C SER A 40 0.43 4.80 -14.40
N LEU A 41 -0.77 5.20 -14.82
CA LEU A 41 -1.81 5.76 -13.96
C LEU A 41 -3.19 5.34 -14.46
N THR A 42 -4.09 4.94 -13.57
CA THR A 42 -5.48 4.63 -13.89
C THR A 42 -6.47 5.52 -13.13
N GLU A 43 -7.72 5.56 -13.59
CA GLU A 43 -8.81 6.25 -12.86
C GLU A 43 -9.03 5.63 -11.46
N ALA A 44 -8.74 4.33 -11.31
CA ALA A 44 -8.85 3.64 -10.03
C ALA A 44 -7.85 4.20 -9.00
N ASP A 45 -6.62 4.50 -9.40
CA ASP A 45 -5.62 5.14 -8.53
C ASP A 45 -6.14 6.46 -7.96
N LEU A 46 -6.63 7.33 -8.85
CA LEU A 46 -7.15 8.65 -8.51
C LEU A 46 -8.38 8.58 -7.60
N SER A 47 -9.30 7.66 -7.88
CA SER A 47 -10.55 7.48 -7.13
C SER A 47 -10.31 6.91 -5.73
N ILE A 48 -9.42 5.92 -5.63
CA ILE A 48 -9.06 5.29 -4.36
C ILE A 48 -8.32 6.28 -3.46
N GLU A 49 -7.31 6.98 -3.97
CA GLU A 49 -6.56 7.94 -3.15
C GLU A 49 -7.45 9.11 -2.69
N ALA A 50 -8.33 9.62 -3.57
CA ALA A 50 -9.27 10.68 -3.19
C ALA A 50 -10.19 10.23 -2.05
N THR A 51 -10.71 9.00 -2.12
CA THR A 51 -11.55 8.41 -1.06
C THR A 51 -10.79 8.25 0.25
N TRP A 52 -9.53 7.80 0.18
CA TRP A 52 -8.70 7.67 1.38
C TRP A 52 -8.41 9.01 2.01
N ARG A 53 -8.00 10.01 1.22
CA ARG A 53 -7.74 11.37 1.68
C ARG A 53 -8.94 11.99 2.38
N ASP A 54 -10.12 11.90 1.77
CA ASP A 54 -11.35 12.43 2.34
C ASP A 54 -11.64 11.81 3.72
N ARG A 55 -11.60 10.47 3.81
CA ARG A 55 -11.83 9.75 5.08
C ARG A 55 -10.77 10.07 6.15
N ILE A 56 -9.50 10.16 5.75
CA ILE A 56 -8.41 10.54 6.66
C ILE A 56 -8.64 11.96 7.17
N ARG A 57 -9.00 12.92 6.31
CA ARG A 57 -9.23 14.31 6.71
C ARG A 57 -10.41 14.46 7.65
N GLN A 58 -11.48 13.69 7.43
CA GLN A 58 -12.64 13.68 8.32
C GLN A 58 -12.31 13.13 9.71
N GLN A 59 -11.52 12.07 9.79
CA GLN A 59 -11.22 11.40 11.07
C GLN A 59 -9.98 11.96 11.78
N PHE A 60 -8.97 12.42 11.04
CA PHE A 60 -7.66 12.84 11.51
C PHE A 60 -7.20 14.15 10.84
N PRO A 61 -7.90 15.28 11.05
CA PRO A 61 -7.62 16.53 10.34
C PRO A 61 -6.19 17.07 10.53
N ALA A 62 -5.55 16.75 11.66
CA ALA A 62 -4.18 17.16 11.98
C ALA A 62 -3.09 16.28 11.34
N HIS A 63 -3.41 15.11 10.81
CA HIS A 63 -2.41 14.20 10.25
C HIS A 63 -1.91 14.69 8.88
N GLY A 64 -0.66 14.37 8.56
CA GLY A 64 -0.11 14.53 7.21
C GLY A 64 -0.54 13.39 6.30
N ILE A 65 -0.47 13.62 4.98
CA ILE A 65 -0.72 12.60 3.97
C ILE A 65 0.36 12.71 2.90
N LEU A 66 1.01 11.60 2.58
CA LEU A 66 1.91 11.42 1.46
C LEU A 66 1.29 10.35 0.56
N GLY A 67 0.68 10.77 -0.54
CA GLY A 67 0.11 9.87 -1.53
C GLY A 67 0.88 9.92 -2.84
N GLU A 68 0.83 8.83 -3.61
CA GLU A 68 1.48 8.73 -4.90
C GLU A 68 0.89 9.70 -5.93
N GLU A 69 -0.43 9.86 -5.96
CA GLU A 69 -1.11 10.55 -7.06
C GLU A 69 -1.33 12.04 -6.82
N TYR A 70 -1.76 12.41 -5.62
CA TYR A 70 -2.03 13.82 -5.28
C TYR A 70 -0.90 14.45 -4.46
N GLY A 71 0.25 13.76 -4.30
CA GLY A 71 1.44 14.28 -3.65
C GLY A 71 1.34 14.37 -2.13
N SER A 72 2.01 15.36 -1.53
CA SER A 72 2.12 15.47 -0.08
C SER A 72 1.37 16.67 0.51
N ASP A 73 0.62 16.43 1.58
CA ASP A 73 0.06 17.44 2.45
C ASP A 73 0.74 17.38 3.83
N THR A 74 1.29 18.50 4.27
CA THR A 74 1.87 18.60 5.61
C THR A 74 0.78 18.65 6.67
N GLY A 75 0.87 17.76 7.66
CA GLY A 75 0.03 17.79 8.86
C GLY A 75 0.61 18.69 9.96
N THR A 76 -0.13 18.80 11.06
CA THR A 76 0.32 19.48 12.29
C THR A 76 0.60 18.52 13.44
N SER A 77 0.28 17.22 13.28
CA SER A 77 0.62 16.16 14.24
C SER A 77 1.89 15.39 13.85
N ALA A 78 2.32 14.48 14.72
CA ALA A 78 3.42 13.55 14.46
C ALA A 78 3.11 12.47 13.41
N PHE A 79 1.86 12.34 12.99
CA PHE A 79 1.40 11.23 12.15
C PHE A 79 1.31 11.60 10.68
N THR A 80 1.85 10.75 9.82
CA THR A 80 1.73 10.88 8.36
C THR A 80 1.26 9.57 7.76
N TRP A 81 0.18 9.63 6.98
CA TRP A 81 -0.31 8.51 6.18
C TRP A 81 0.50 8.43 4.89
N VAL A 82 0.98 7.24 4.53
CA VAL A 82 1.70 6.98 3.28
C VAL A 82 0.83 6.05 2.44
N LEU A 83 0.43 6.50 1.25
CA LEU A 83 -0.63 5.88 0.46
C LEU A 83 -0.14 5.56 -0.94
N ASP A 84 -0.36 4.31 -1.36
CA ASP A 84 -0.19 3.85 -2.73
C ASP A 84 -1.47 3.06 -3.10
N PRO A 85 -2.36 3.66 -3.92
CA PRO A 85 -3.64 3.04 -4.29
C PRO A 85 -3.51 1.70 -5.00
N ILE A 86 -2.56 1.60 -5.94
CA ILE A 86 -2.30 0.41 -6.78
C ILE A 86 -0.79 0.27 -6.99
N ASP A 87 -0.14 -0.42 -6.06
CA ASP A 87 1.23 -0.88 -6.23
C ASP A 87 1.23 -1.97 -7.31
N GLY A 88 2.08 -1.79 -8.31
CA GLY A 88 2.07 -2.59 -9.53
C GLY A 88 1.09 -2.08 -10.58
N THR A 89 0.95 -0.76 -10.76
CA THR A 89 0.07 -0.14 -11.77
C THR A 89 0.29 -0.68 -13.19
N ARG A 90 1.53 -1.07 -13.53
CA ARG A 90 1.84 -1.71 -14.84
C ARG A 90 1.22 -3.11 -14.95
N GLN A 91 1.28 -3.89 -13.88
CA GLN A 91 0.68 -5.21 -13.78
C GLN A 91 -0.84 -5.09 -13.81
N PHE A 92 -1.39 -4.15 -13.04
CA PHE A 92 -2.81 -3.80 -13.07
C PHE A 92 -3.27 -3.44 -14.49
N GLY A 93 -2.59 -2.47 -15.13
CA GLY A 93 -2.88 -1.97 -16.47
C GLY A 93 -2.77 -3.00 -17.60
N THR A 94 -2.03 -4.09 -17.38
CA THR A 94 -1.84 -5.19 -18.35
C THR A 94 -2.74 -6.39 -18.08
N GLY A 95 -3.63 -6.32 -17.07
CA GLY A 95 -4.51 -7.42 -16.69
C GLY A 95 -3.79 -8.57 -15.96
N LEU A 96 -2.63 -8.31 -15.37
CA LEU A 96 -1.98 -9.27 -14.47
C LEU A 96 -2.58 -9.20 -13.07
N LEU A 97 -2.45 -10.32 -12.33
CA LEU A 97 -3.12 -10.53 -11.05
C LEU A 97 -2.34 -9.97 -9.85
N ASN A 98 -1.13 -9.48 -10.06
CA ASN A 98 -0.19 -9.09 -9.01
C ASN A 98 -0.14 -7.57 -8.84
N PHE A 99 -1.16 -7.05 -8.16
CA PHE A 99 -1.19 -5.68 -7.66
C PHE A 99 -1.74 -5.67 -6.23
N ALA A 100 -1.49 -4.58 -5.51
CA ALA A 100 -1.93 -4.40 -4.14
C ALA A 100 -2.30 -2.94 -3.86
N SER A 101 -3.10 -2.68 -2.83
CA SER A 101 -3.24 -1.34 -2.26
C SER A 101 -2.40 -1.27 -0.98
N LEU A 102 -1.54 -0.26 -0.86
CA LEU A 102 -0.65 -0.10 0.28
C LEU A 102 -1.04 1.10 1.14
N ILE A 103 -1.16 0.87 2.45
CA ILE A 103 -1.44 1.92 3.42
C ILE A 103 -0.43 1.80 4.56
N GLY A 104 0.40 2.82 4.72
CA GLY A 104 1.32 2.99 5.82
C GLY A 104 0.91 4.16 6.73
N VAL A 105 1.27 4.10 8.00
CA VAL A 105 1.22 5.26 8.89
C VAL A 105 2.54 5.36 9.64
N CYS A 106 3.17 6.52 9.56
CA CYS A 106 4.39 6.85 10.28
C CYS A 106 4.08 7.77 11.46
N ARG A 107 4.77 7.57 12.59
CA ARG A 107 4.87 8.52 13.71
C ARG A 107 6.29 9.05 13.75
N ASP A 108 6.47 10.36 13.61
CA ASP A 108 7.78 11.03 13.57
C ASP A 108 8.73 10.37 12.54
N GLY A 109 8.19 10.06 11.37
CA GLY A 109 8.92 9.40 10.27
C GLY A 109 9.14 7.88 10.44
N SER A 110 8.79 7.30 11.59
CA SER A 110 8.93 5.85 11.83
C SER A 110 7.62 5.10 11.55
N PRO A 111 7.59 4.04 10.71
CA PRO A 111 6.39 3.26 10.43
C PRO A 111 5.82 2.58 11.68
N ILE A 112 4.54 2.80 11.98
CA ILE A 112 3.83 2.19 13.11
C ILE A 112 2.64 1.32 12.70
N VAL A 113 2.11 1.50 11.49
CA VAL A 113 1.06 0.67 10.88
C VAL A 113 1.41 0.44 9.42
N GLY A 114 1.15 -0.78 8.94
CA GLY A 114 1.28 -1.14 7.53
C GLY A 114 0.19 -2.13 7.11
N ILE A 115 -0.43 -1.88 5.97
CA ILE A 115 -1.41 -2.76 5.33
C ILE A 115 -1.01 -2.97 3.88
N ILE A 116 -1.06 -4.23 3.45
CA ILE A 116 -1.02 -4.64 2.04
C ILE A 116 -2.35 -5.34 1.78
N ASP A 117 -3.25 -4.69 1.06
CA ASP A 117 -4.49 -5.30 0.58
C ASP A 117 -4.22 -6.00 -0.74
N LEU A 118 -4.68 -7.25 -0.88
CA LEU A 118 -4.60 -8.04 -2.10
C LEU A 118 -6.04 -8.25 -2.62
N PRO A 119 -6.60 -7.30 -3.41
CA PRO A 119 -8.02 -7.27 -3.72
C PRO A 119 -8.53 -8.53 -4.43
N LEU A 120 -7.72 -9.10 -5.33
CA LEU A 120 -8.10 -10.31 -6.07
C LEU A 120 -8.09 -11.58 -5.20
N MET A 121 -7.33 -11.59 -4.11
CA MET A 121 -7.23 -12.71 -3.18
C MET A 121 -8.21 -12.58 -2.01
N ASP A 122 -8.91 -11.44 -1.90
CA ASP A 122 -9.71 -11.07 -0.73
C ASP A 122 -8.92 -11.26 0.58
N ALA A 123 -7.62 -10.94 0.56
CA ALA A 123 -6.67 -11.19 1.65
C ALA A 123 -5.84 -9.95 1.97
N ARG A 124 -5.36 -9.84 3.22
CA ARG A 124 -4.58 -8.69 3.69
C ARG A 124 -3.41 -9.09 4.55
N TYR A 125 -2.28 -8.41 4.36
CA TYR A 125 -1.28 -8.28 5.41
C TYR A 125 -1.61 -7.07 6.27
N ILE A 126 -1.56 -7.22 7.59
CA ILE A 126 -1.80 -6.17 8.57
C ILE A 126 -0.70 -6.24 9.61
N ALA A 127 -0.03 -5.12 9.85
CA ALA A 127 0.98 -4.99 10.89
C ALA A 127 0.81 -3.69 11.66
N ALA A 128 1.14 -3.73 12.96
CA ALA A 128 1.21 -2.56 13.80
C ALA A 128 2.35 -2.70 14.83
N GLU A 129 2.87 -1.57 15.30
CA GLU A 129 3.93 -1.49 16.30
C GLU A 129 3.61 -2.38 17.51
N GLY A 130 4.53 -3.30 17.85
CA GLY A 130 4.37 -4.22 18.97
C GLY A 130 3.31 -5.32 18.80
N ARG A 131 2.61 -5.42 17.66
CA ARG A 131 1.56 -6.43 17.42
C ARG A 131 2.00 -7.58 16.51
N GLY A 132 3.13 -7.42 15.80
CA GLY A 132 3.56 -8.35 14.76
C GLY A 132 2.72 -8.22 13.48
N THR A 133 2.84 -9.20 12.59
CA THR A 133 2.15 -9.21 11.30
C THR A 133 1.14 -10.35 11.24
N MET A 134 -0.04 -10.04 10.73
CA MET A 134 -1.08 -11.00 10.37
C MET A 134 -1.27 -11.03 8.86
N PHE A 135 -1.54 -12.22 8.32
CA PHE A 135 -2.01 -12.43 6.96
C PHE A 135 -3.33 -13.20 7.03
N ASP A 136 -4.42 -12.53 6.66
CA ASP A 136 -5.78 -13.11 6.65
C ASP A 136 -6.10 -13.92 7.93
N GLY A 137 -6.09 -13.23 9.08
CA GLY A 137 -6.38 -13.84 10.38
C GLY A 137 -5.24 -14.67 11.00
N ARG A 138 -4.15 -14.96 10.26
CA ARG A 138 -3.05 -15.82 10.75
C ARG A 138 -1.78 -15.02 11.02
N SER A 139 -1.15 -15.24 12.17
CA SER A 139 0.17 -14.63 12.43
C SER A 139 1.23 -15.21 11.48
N VAL A 140 2.00 -14.33 10.85
CA VAL A 140 3.10 -14.70 9.94
C VAL A 140 4.44 -14.24 10.46
N ARG A 141 5.51 -14.93 10.04
CA ARG A 141 6.89 -14.60 10.37
C ARG A 141 7.76 -14.82 9.15
N SER A 142 8.87 -14.08 9.07
CA SER A 142 9.87 -14.30 8.03
C SER A 142 10.46 -15.71 8.11
N SER A 143 11.01 -16.17 6.99
CA SER A 143 11.81 -17.40 6.99
C SER A 143 13.00 -17.23 7.94
N ARG A 144 13.44 -18.33 8.57
CA ARG A 144 14.68 -18.36 9.36
C ARG A 144 15.90 -18.75 8.51
N GLN A 145 15.74 -18.81 7.19
CA GLN A 145 16.82 -19.19 6.28
C GLN A 145 17.92 -18.13 6.33
N ARG A 146 19.17 -18.59 6.48
CA ARG A 146 20.37 -17.74 6.53
C ARG A 146 21.35 -18.07 5.41
N GLU A 147 21.17 -19.21 4.75
CA GLU A 147 22.05 -19.68 3.69
C GLU A 147 21.49 -19.30 2.31
N ILE A 148 22.30 -18.58 1.53
CA ILE A 148 21.89 -18.07 0.21
C ILE A 148 21.57 -19.21 -0.77
N GLN A 149 22.28 -20.34 -0.68
CA GLN A 149 22.13 -21.49 -1.59
C GLN A 149 20.75 -22.14 -1.52
N THR A 150 20.02 -21.91 -0.43
CA THR A 150 18.68 -22.47 -0.19
C THR A 150 17.64 -21.39 0.08
N ALA A 151 18.00 -20.13 -0.15
CA ALA A 151 17.08 -19.01 -0.10
C ALA A 151 16.19 -18.98 -1.34
N ARG A 152 14.94 -18.54 -1.16
CA ARG A 152 14.04 -18.19 -2.27
C ARG A 152 14.08 -16.69 -2.45
N ILE A 153 14.44 -16.24 -3.65
CA ILE A 153 14.64 -14.82 -3.96
C ILE A 153 13.55 -14.40 -4.96
N SER A 154 12.95 -13.23 -4.72
CA SER A 154 12.04 -12.57 -5.65
C SER A 154 12.62 -11.21 -6.00
N LEU A 155 12.63 -10.88 -7.29
CA LEU A 155 13.15 -9.62 -7.82
C LEU A 155 12.10 -9.03 -8.76
N ALA A 156 11.73 -7.77 -8.56
CA ALA A 156 10.76 -7.09 -9.40
C ALA A 156 11.35 -6.68 -10.75
N ASN A 157 12.56 -6.09 -10.75
CA ASN A 157 13.31 -5.77 -11.96
C ASN A 157 14.81 -6.07 -11.74
N PRO A 158 15.42 -7.00 -12.50
CA PRO A 158 16.85 -7.26 -12.41
C PRO A 158 17.71 -6.05 -12.84
N GLU A 159 17.20 -5.19 -13.71
CA GLU A 159 17.93 -3.99 -14.18
C GLU A 159 18.10 -2.92 -13.09
N SER A 160 17.35 -3.01 -11.98
CA SER A 160 17.54 -2.12 -10.83
C SER A 160 18.89 -2.31 -10.14
N PHE A 161 19.63 -3.39 -10.45
CA PHE A 161 20.96 -3.68 -9.94
C PHE A 161 22.00 -3.40 -11.03
N THR A 162 22.25 -2.13 -11.32
CA THR A 162 23.37 -1.70 -12.17
C THR A 162 24.63 -1.53 -11.33
N GLY A 163 25.30 -2.65 -11.08
CA GLY A 163 26.66 -2.68 -10.58
C GLY A 163 27.39 -3.82 -11.27
N ASP A 164 28.67 -3.63 -11.60
CA ASP A 164 29.50 -4.74 -12.06
C ASP A 164 29.45 -5.83 -10.99
N ALA A 165 28.92 -6.99 -11.35
CA ALA A 165 29.06 -8.18 -10.53
C ALA A 165 30.56 -8.46 -10.41
N ALA A 166 31.12 -8.13 -9.23
CA ALA A 166 32.50 -8.41 -8.89
C ALA A 166 32.81 -9.92 -8.93
#